data_AF-A0A6P0XP46-F1
#
_entry.id   AF-A0A6P0XP46-F1
#
_cell.length_a   1.000
_cell.length_b   1.000
_cell.length_c   1.000
_cell.angle_alpha   90.00
_cell.angle_beta   90.00
_cell.angle_gamma   90.00
#
_symmetry.space_group_name_H-M   'P 1'
#
loop_
_entity.id
_entity.type
_entity.pdbx_description
1 polymer ?
#
loop_
_entity_poly.entity_id
_entity_poly.type
_entity_poly.pdbx_seq_one_letter_code
_entity_poly.pdbx_strand_id
1 'polypeptide(L)'
;LDIERCFDQINHRFLMSQISLPKQVKQALWRALKAGVKTEFPISKRGTPQGGPISPLLANIALHGLSDLGTGYRYADDCVFILKPNENSEKLRHKIDEFLAIRGLKVKEAKTKLVAATEGFDFLGWHFRVKGNGKFISTPSDKNYQRIKEKIKTTLKDSRFPLEARIKKVGSMVRGWRNYHKHCDMNDHNLWSVRHWSWKFIRQQGRFNRRQTDQQIDKAFPSVSWSVNKFVNVIGTKSPFDGDLAYWSQRNSNLYDSHTAKALKRQGHKCGECSLAFLPGDQVELHHIDGNHHNWKTKNLVALHRECHQGQGVHSSTKQQKDKS
;
A
#
# COMPACT_ATOMS: atom_id res chain seq x y z
N LEU A 1 -14.74 8.66 8.10
CA LEU A 1 -15.24 7.84 9.23
C LEU A 1 -14.08 7.02 9.76
N ASP A 2 -13.93 6.97 11.08
CA ASP A 2 -12.94 6.14 11.76
C ASP A 2 -13.65 5.28 12.80
N ILE A 3 -13.28 4.00 12.92
CA ILE A 3 -13.93 3.02 13.78
C ILE A 3 -13.13 2.89 15.06
N GLU A 4 -13.79 3.04 16.21
CA GLU A 4 -13.09 2.98 17.49
C GLU A 4 -12.59 1.57 17.79
N ARG A 5 -11.27 1.43 17.97
CA ARG A 5 -10.59 0.22 18.46
C ARG A 5 -11.14 -1.06 17.81
N CYS A 6 -11.19 -1.06 16.48
CA CYS A 6 -11.76 -2.17 15.71
C CYS A 6 -11.16 -3.52 16.13
N PHE A 7 -9.86 -3.58 16.39
CA PHE A 7 -9.22 -4.82 16.83
C PHE A 7 -9.59 -5.22 18.26
N ASP A 8 -9.88 -4.30 19.18
CA ASP A 8 -10.11 -4.63 20.59
C ASP A 8 -11.59 -4.87 20.94
N GLN A 9 -12.51 -4.38 20.10
CA GLN A 9 -13.94 -4.35 20.43
C GLN A 9 -14.82 -5.31 19.63
N ILE A 10 -14.31 -5.93 18.54
CA ILE A 10 -15.10 -6.87 17.73
C ILE A 10 -15.73 -7.95 18.62
N ASN A 11 -17.04 -8.14 18.45
CA ASN A 11 -17.79 -9.20 19.10
C ASN A 11 -17.36 -10.57 18.55
N HIS A 12 -16.74 -11.41 19.39
CA HIS A 12 -16.26 -12.73 19.00
C HIS A 12 -17.37 -13.65 18.48
N ARG A 13 -18.59 -13.59 19.05
CA ARG A 13 -19.70 -14.44 18.61
C ARG A 13 -20.14 -14.07 17.20
N PHE A 14 -20.24 -12.77 16.91
CA PHE A 14 -20.52 -12.28 15.57
C PHE A 14 -19.43 -12.73 14.59
N LEU A 15 -18.16 -12.51 14.92
CA LEU A 15 -17.05 -12.90 14.04
C LEU A 15 -17.07 -14.41 13.75
N MET A 16 -17.29 -15.25 14.76
CA MET A 16 -17.36 -16.70 14.58
C MET A 16 -18.59 -17.17 13.78
N SER A 17 -19.68 -16.40 13.77
CA SER A 17 -20.85 -16.73 12.95
C SER A 17 -20.61 -16.47 11.46
N GLN A 18 -19.74 -15.51 11.13
CA GLN A 18 -19.36 -15.19 9.74
C GLN A 18 -18.32 -16.15 9.15
N ILE A 19 -17.61 -16.90 9.99
CA ILE A 19 -16.52 -17.76 9.55
C ILE A 19 -17.06 -19.17 9.30
N SER A 20 -16.89 -19.68 8.08
CA SER A 20 -17.19 -21.07 7.71
C SER A 20 -15.91 -21.90 7.67
N LEU A 21 -15.56 -22.52 8.80
CA LEU A 21 -14.39 -23.38 8.98
C LEU A 21 -14.77 -24.68 9.73
N PRO A 22 -13.98 -25.76 9.58
CA PRO A 22 -14.15 -26.99 10.35
C PRO A 22 -14.16 -26.73 11.87
N LYS A 23 -14.90 -27.56 12.63
CA LYS A 23 -15.13 -27.38 14.07
C LYS A 23 -13.83 -27.23 14.87
N GLN A 24 -12.83 -28.04 14.56
CA GLN A 24 -11.52 -28.06 15.22
C GLN A 24 -10.79 -26.73 15.01
N VAL A 25 -10.78 -26.21 13.78
CA VAL A 25 -10.15 -24.93 13.43
C VAL A 25 -10.91 -23.76 14.07
N LYS A 26 -12.25 -23.80 14.06
CA LYS A 26 -13.07 -22.80 14.78
C LYS A 26 -12.76 -22.77 16.27
N GLN A 27 -12.60 -23.92 16.91
CA GLN A 27 -12.23 -24.01 18.32
C GLN A 27 -10.84 -23.45 18.60
N ALA A 28 -9.86 -23.74 17.74
CA ALA A 28 -8.52 -23.17 17.83
C ALA A 28 -8.55 -21.64 17.69
N LEU A 29 -9.27 -21.13 16.70
CA LEU A 29 -9.45 -19.69 16.49
C LEU A 29 -10.14 -19.02 17.69
N TRP A 30 -11.20 -19.63 18.21
CA TRP A 30 -11.90 -19.14 19.40
C TRP A 30 -10.99 -19.05 20.63
N ARG A 31 -10.16 -20.07 20.85
CA ARG A 31 -9.16 -20.07 21.93
C ARG A 31 -8.12 -18.98 21.71
N ALA A 32 -7.65 -18.79 20.47
CA ALA A 32 -6.69 -17.73 20.13
C ALA A 32 -7.25 -16.32 20.34
N LEU A 33 -8.54 -16.10 20.01
CA LEU A 33 -9.22 -14.83 20.26
C LEU A 33 -9.38 -14.52 21.75
N LYS A 34 -9.56 -15.57 22.58
CA LYS A 34 -9.69 -15.44 24.04
C LYS A 34 -8.37 -15.42 24.78
N ALA A 35 -7.27 -15.83 24.14
CA ALA A 35 -5.94 -15.79 24.71
C ALA A 35 -5.60 -14.33 25.05
N GLY A 36 -5.55 -14.01 26.34
CA GLY A 36 -5.19 -12.67 26.81
C GLY A 36 -3.74 -12.33 26.49
N VAL A 37 -3.40 -11.04 26.55
CA VAL A 37 -2.01 -10.59 26.47
C VAL A 37 -1.33 -10.91 27.80
N LYS A 38 -0.22 -11.63 27.73
CA LYS A 38 0.52 -12.09 28.91
C LYS A 38 1.26 -10.90 29.55
N THR A 39 0.58 -10.16 30.44
CA THR A 39 1.12 -9.65 31.72
C THR A 39 0.16 -8.80 32.56
N GLU A 40 -1.03 -8.34 32.11
CA GLU A 40 -1.80 -7.41 32.97
C GLU A 40 -3.34 -7.36 32.80
N PHE A 41 -4.00 -8.27 32.07
CA PHE A 41 -5.48 -8.29 32.02
C PHE A 41 -6.08 -9.71 31.97
N PRO A 42 -7.23 -9.96 32.63
CA PRO A 42 -7.91 -11.25 32.61
C PRO A 42 -8.46 -11.58 31.22
N ILE A 43 -8.84 -12.86 31.01
CA ILE A 43 -9.41 -13.47 29.80
C ILE A 43 -10.09 -12.45 28.86
N SER A 44 -9.62 -12.36 27.60
CA SER A 44 -10.19 -11.44 26.62
C SER A 44 -11.65 -11.81 26.31
N LYS A 45 -12.58 -10.89 26.62
CA LYS A 45 -14.02 -11.05 26.34
C LYS A 45 -14.42 -10.52 24.96
N ARG A 46 -13.59 -9.68 24.31
CA ARG A 46 -13.82 -9.01 23.01
C ARG A 46 -12.48 -8.67 22.34
N GLY A 47 -12.46 -8.54 21.01
CA GLY A 47 -11.27 -8.15 20.24
C GLY A 47 -10.29 -9.27 19.86
N THR A 48 -9.47 -9.04 18.85
CA THR A 48 -8.39 -9.91 18.39
C THR A 48 -7.05 -9.40 18.89
N PRO A 49 -6.07 -10.24 19.27
CA PRO A 49 -4.74 -9.78 19.66
C PRO A 49 -4.11 -8.87 18.60
N GLN A 50 -3.81 -7.64 18.96
CA GLN A 50 -3.19 -6.68 18.06
C GLN A 50 -1.74 -7.13 17.79
N GLY A 51 -1.43 -7.50 16.53
CA GLY A 51 -0.14 -8.07 16.15
C GLY A 51 -0.16 -9.57 15.80
N GLY A 52 -1.31 -10.25 15.96
CA GLY A 52 -1.50 -11.57 15.37
C GLY A 52 -1.57 -11.49 13.83
N PRO A 53 -0.89 -12.37 13.07
CA PRO A 53 -0.90 -12.32 11.61
C PRO A 53 -2.30 -12.46 10.99
N ILE A 54 -3.24 -13.08 11.72
CA ILE A 54 -4.63 -13.28 11.27
C ILE A 54 -5.57 -12.10 11.60
N SER A 55 -5.18 -11.22 12.54
CA SER A 55 -6.05 -10.14 13.03
C SER A 55 -6.54 -9.18 11.92
N PRO A 56 -5.71 -8.76 10.94
CA PRO A 56 -6.17 -7.93 9.82
C PRO A 56 -7.25 -8.60 8.95
N LEU A 57 -7.14 -9.92 8.74
CA LEU A 57 -8.15 -10.69 8.00
C LEU A 57 -9.47 -10.72 8.76
N LEU A 58 -9.42 -10.98 10.07
CA LEU A 58 -10.61 -11.02 10.92
C LEU A 58 -11.31 -9.66 11.00
N ALA A 59 -10.57 -8.56 11.05
CA ALA A 59 -11.14 -7.22 10.98
C ALA A 59 -11.84 -6.97 9.63
N ASN A 60 -11.24 -7.41 8.52
CA ASN A 60 -11.88 -7.32 7.21
C ASN A 60 -13.15 -8.17 7.09
N ILE A 61 -13.18 -9.36 7.69
CA ILE A 61 -14.39 -10.19 7.77
C ILE A 61 -15.47 -9.49 8.61
N ALA A 62 -15.10 -8.95 9.77
CA ALA A 62 -16.04 -8.25 10.65
C ALA A 62 -16.67 -7.03 9.96
N LEU A 63 -15.87 -6.27 9.20
CA LEU A 63 -16.31 -5.05 8.50
C LEU A 63 -16.81 -5.30 7.07
N HIS A 64 -16.91 -6.56 6.64
CA HIS A 64 -17.43 -6.90 5.32
C HIS A 64 -18.88 -6.43 5.15
N GLY A 65 -19.18 -5.75 4.05
CA GLY A 65 -20.48 -5.13 3.78
C GLY A 65 -20.63 -3.67 4.24
N LEU A 66 -19.66 -3.11 4.98
CA LEU A 66 -19.77 -1.73 5.49
C LEU A 66 -19.79 -0.70 4.36
N SER A 67 -18.92 -0.86 3.36
CA SER A 67 -18.84 0.03 2.19
C SER A 67 -20.11 0.02 1.35
N ASP A 68 -20.88 -1.06 1.41
CA ASP A 68 -22.01 -1.34 0.53
C ASP A 68 -23.31 -0.69 1.04
N LEU A 69 -23.28 -0.10 2.24
CA LEU A 69 -24.38 0.69 2.80
C LEU A 69 -24.65 1.99 2.03
N GLY A 70 -23.72 2.41 1.18
CA GLY A 70 -23.79 3.60 0.32
C GLY A 70 -22.68 3.59 -0.72
N THR A 71 -22.32 4.76 -1.26
CA THR A 71 -21.14 4.87 -2.15
C THR A 71 -19.88 5.00 -1.28
N GLY A 72 -19.45 3.89 -0.68
CA GLY A 72 -18.38 3.83 0.30
C GLY A 72 -17.05 3.28 -0.25
N TYR A 73 -15.94 3.85 0.22
CA TYR A 73 -14.59 3.35 0.04
C TYR A 73 -13.99 3.05 1.41
N ARG A 74 -13.47 1.84 1.60
CA ARG A 74 -12.88 1.39 2.86
C ARG A 74 -11.44 0.92 2.66
N TYR A 75 -10.58 1.30 3.58
CA TYR A 75 -9.25 0.75 3.75
C TYR A 75 -9.04 0.39 5.21
N ALA A 76 -9.05 -0.91 5.52
CA ALA A 76 -9.06 -1.40 6.90
C ALA A 76 -10.21 -0.77 7.73
N ASP A 77 -9.88 0.01 8.76
CA ASP A 77 -10.81 0.73 9.64
C ASP A 77 -11.20 2.12 9.10
N ASP A 78 -10.37 2.75 8.26
CA ASP A 78 -10.66 4.04 7.64
C ASP A 78 -11.70 3.89 6.51
N CYS A 79 -12.79 4.65 6.59
CA CYS A 79 -13.86 4.65 5.58
C CYS A 79 -14.24 6.06 5.14
N VAL A 80 -14.58 6.21 3.85
CA VAL A 80 -15.13 7.44 3.27
C VAL A 80 -16.40 7.08 2.51
N PHE A 81 -17.47 7.85 2.69
CA PHE A 81 -18.70 7.71 1.92
C PHE A 81 -18.93 8.98 1.13
N ILE A 82 -19.27 8.82 -0.15
CA ILE A 82 -19.60 9.92 -1.03
C ILE A 82 -21.12 10.01 -1.12
N LEU A 83 -21.67 11.12 -0.63
CA LEU A 83 -23.10 11.38 -0.68
C LEU A 83 -23.48 12.01 -2.03
N LYS A 84 -24.56 11.52 -2.62
CA LYS A 84 -25.19 12.19 -3.76
C LYS A 84 -25.99 13.41 -3.27
N PRO A 85 -26.28 14.41 -4.14
CA PRO A 85 -26.97 15.64 -3.73
C PRO A 85 -28.31 15.42 -2.98
N ASN A 86 -29.01 14.33 -3.26
CA ASN A 86 -30.31 14.01 -2.67
C ASN A 86 -30.22 13.03 -1.49
N GLU A 87 -29.02 12.60 -1.10
CA GLU A 87 -28.84 11.63 -0.01
C GLU A 87 -28.68 12.34 1.34
N ASN A 88 -29.43 11.89 2.33
CA ASN A 88 -29.35 12.42 3.69
C ASN A 88 -28.18 11.75 4.44
N SER A 89 -27.24 12.57 4.91
CA SER A 89 -26.07 12.16 5.68
C SER A 89 -26.42 11.46 7.00
N GLU A 90 -27.44 11.94 7.71
CA GLU A 90 -27.91 11.39 8.98
C GLU A 90 -28.52 9.99 8.79
N LYS A 91 -29.26 9.80 7.70
CA LYS A 91 -29.86 8.49 7.38
C LYS A 91 -28.78 7.45 7.06
N LEU A 92 -27.74 7.83 6.31
CA LEU A 92 -26.60 6.96 6.08
C LEU A 92 -25.84 6.70 7.38
N ARG A 93 -25.67 7.72 8.23
CA ARG A 93 -25.01 7.58 9.51
C ARG A 93 -25.73 6.58 10.42
N HIS A 94 -27.05 6.69 10.53
CA HIS A 94 -27.85 5.75 11.33
C HIS A 94 -27.66 4.31 10.88
N LYS A 95 -27.69 4.05 9.56
CA LYS A 95 -27.43 2.71 9.00
C LYS A 95 -26.04 2.18 9.36
N ILE A 96 -25.02 3.05 9.33
CA ILE A 96 -23.65 2.69 9.70
C ILE A 96 -23.58 2.34 11.19
N ASP A 97 -24.22 3.14 12.05
CA ASP A 97 -24.21 2.91 13.49
C ASP A 97 -24.95 1.62 13.86
N GLU A 98 -26.10 1.33 13.25
CA GLU A 98 -26.81 0.05 13.41
C GLU A 98 -25.94 -1.13 12.96
N PHE A 99 -25.30 -1.01 11.79
CA PHE A 99 -24.43 -2.04 11.25
C PHE A 99 -23.25 -2.36 12.18
N LEU A 100 -22.63 -1.33 12.75
CA LEU A 100 -21.50 -1.47 13.67
C LEU A 100 -21.94 -1.96 15.06
N ALA A 101 -23.10 -1.54 15.54
CA ALA A 101 -23.64 -1.95 16.84
C ALA A 101 -23.82 -3.47 16.94
N ILE A 102 -24.36 -4.11 15.89
CA ILE A 102 -24.50 -5.58 15.79
C ILE A 102 -23.13 -6.28 15.95
N ARG A 103 -22.07 -5.63 15.46
CA ARG A 103 -20.68 -6.12 15.47
C ARG A 103 -19.93 -5.80 16.77
N GLY A 104 -20.58 -5.07 17.68
CA GLY A 104 -19.99 -4.58 18.93
C GLY A 104 -19.03 -3.41 18.74
N LEU A 105 -19.11 -2.72 17.60
CA LEU A 105 -18.25 -1.61 17.23
C LEU A 105 -19.00 -0.29 17.31
N LYS A 106 -18.24 0.81 17.45
CA LYS A 106 -18.77 2.17 17.42
C LYS A 106 -17.91 3.05 16.53
N VAL A 107 -18.55 4.06 15.95
CA VAL A 107 -17.84 5.10 15.21
C VAL A 107 -17.18 6.06 16.19
N LYS A 108 -15.97 6.52 15.85
CA LYS A 108 -15.29 7.57 16.60
C LYS A 108 -15.83 8.93 16.17
N GLU A 109 -16.80 9.45 16.93
CA GLU A 109 -17.49 10.73 16.64
C GLU A 109 -16.52 11.88 16.37
N ALA A 110 -15.50 12.05 17.22
CA ALA A 110 -14.52 13.13 17.12
C ALA A 110 -13.72 13.15 15.81
N LYS A 111 -13.70 12.06 15.05
CA LYS A 111 -13.00 11.95 13.74
C LYS A 111 -13.96 11.87 12.56
N THR A 112 -15.27 11.77 12.79
CA THR A 112 -16.24 11.84 11.72
C THR A 112 -16.47 13.29 11.35
N LYS A 113 -16.32 13.61 10.07
CA LYS A 113 -16.63 14.94 9.55
C LYS A 113 -17.46 14.78 8.28
N LEU A 114 -18.53 15.56 8.18
CA LEU A 114 -19.19 15.86 6.92
C LEU A 114 -18.50 17.09 6.35
N VAL A 115 -17.95 16.98 5.15
CA VAL A 115 -17.23 18.07 4.49
C VAL A 115 -17.67 18.16 3.04
N ALA A 116 -17.69 19.38 2.50
CA ALA A 116 -17.98 19.58 1.09
C ALA A 116 -16.83 19.02 0.24
N ALA A 117 -17.15 18.46 -0.92
CA ALA A 117 -16.13 17.96 -1.85
C ALA A 117 -15.17 19.07 -2.34
N THR A 118 -15.62 20.33 -2.29
CA THR A 118 -14.83 21.53 -2.65
C THR A 118 -13.82 21.93 -1.59
N GLU A 119 -14.16 21.78 -0.31
CA GLU A 119 -13.25 21.96 0.83
C GLU A 119 -12.23 20.83 0.90
N GLY A 120 -12.70 19.61 0.61
CA GLY A 120 -11.88 18.42 0.56
C GLY A 120 -11.75 17.68 1.89
N PHE A 121 -11.11 16.51 1.83
CA PHE A 121 -10.91 15.64 2.99
C PHE A 121 -9.56 14.91 2.93
N ASP A 122 -9.05 14.56 4.10
CA ASP A 122 -7.86 13.72 4.23
C ASP A 122 -8.26 12.24 4.27
N PHE A 123 -7.61 11.41 3.45
CA PHE A 123 -7.74 9.97 3.48
C PHE A 123 -6.42 9.30 3.05
N LEU A 124 -5.95 8.31 3.83
CA LEU A 124 -4.70 7.58 3.59
C LEU A 124 -3.46 8.47 3.38
N GLY A 125 -3.42 9.63 4.06
CA GLY A 125 -2.30 10.57 3.96
C GLY A 125 -2.32 11.46 2.71
N TRP A 126 -3.39 11.41 1.91
CA TRP A 126 -3.68 12.33 0.82
C TRP A 126 -4.82 13.24 1.20
N HIS A 127 -4.83 14.43 0.62
CA HIS A 127 -5.91 15.40 0.69
C HIS A 127 -6.60 15.44 -0.68
N PHE A 128 -7.90 15.17 -0.70
CA PHE A 128 -8.71 15.10 -1.91
C PHE A 128 -9.67 16.28 -1.96
N ARG A 129 -9.74 16.96 -3.10
CA ARG A 129 -10.70 18.07 -3.31
C ARG A 129 -11.13 18.19 -4.76
N VAL A 130 -12.32 18.73 -4.96
CA VAL A 130 -12.85 19.14 -6.25
C VAL A 130 -12.66 20.65 -6.39
N LYS A 131 -11.92 21.10 -7.40
CA LYS A 131 -11.77 22.54 -7.67
C LYS A 131 -13.10 23.12 -8.18
N GLY A 132 -13.26 24.44 -8.09
CA GLY A 132 -14.48 25.13 -8.57
C GLY A 132 -14.81 24.90 -10.04
N ASN A 133 -13.83 24.50 -10.86
CA ASN A 133 -14.02 24.08 -12.25
C ASN A 133 -14.42 22.59 -12.42
N GLY A 134 -14.79 21.90 -11.33
CA GLY A 134 -15.16 20.48 -11.33
C GLY A 134 -13.97 19.51 -11.39
N LYS A 135 -12.72 19.98 -11.49
CA LYS A 135 -11.55 19.11 -11.59
C LYS A 135 -11.20 18.49 -10.23
N PHE A 136 -11.16 17.16 -10.18
CA PHE A 136 -10.67 16.41 -9.03
C PHE A 136 -9.13 16.47 -8.93
N ILE A 137 -8.62 16.82 -7.76
CA ILE A 137 -7.19 16.79 -7.46
C ILE A 137 -6.93 16.05 -6.14
N SER A 138 -5.74 15.46 -6.07
CA SER A 138 -5.19 14.89 -4.85
C SER A 138 -3.81 15.51 -4.58
N THR A 139 -3.53 15.86 -3.34
CA THR A 139 -2.23 16.33 -2.86
C THR A 139 -1.82 15.52 -1.63
N PRO A 140 -0.54 15.46 -1.23
CA PRO A 140 -0.19 14.96 0.10
C PRO A 140 -0.91 15.76 1.18
N SER A 141 -1.39 15.11 2.25
CA SER A 141 -1.99 15.84 3.36
C SER A 141 -0.94 16.63 4.15
N ASP A 142 -1.31 17.79 4.70
CA ASP A 142 -0.37 18.64 5.42
C ASP A 142 0.25 17.94 6.63
N LYS A 143 -0.56 17.11 7.33
CA LYS A 143 -0.05 16.27 8.43
C LYS A 143 1.01 15.28 7.94
N ASN A 144 0.79 14.65 6.79
CA ASN A 144 1.77 13.72 6.21
C ASN A 144 3.05 14.46 5.81
N TYR A 145 2.91 15.66 5.22
CA TYR A 145 4.02 16.51 4.81
C TYR A 145 4.87 17.02 5.98
N GLN A 146 4.24 17.50 7.07
CA GLN A 146 5.01 17.91 8.25
C GLN A 146 5.72 16.72 8.89
N ARG A 147 5.05 15.55 8.98
CA ARG A 147 5.63 14.34 9.55
C ARG A 147 6.89 13.90 8.79
N ILE A 148 6.90 13.94 7.46
CA ILE A 148 8.11 13.59 6.69
C ILE A 148 9.23 14.61 6.91
N LYS A 149 8.92 15.92 6.97
CA LYS A 149 9.91 16.98 7.23
C LYS A 149 10.57 16.80 8.59
N GLU A 150 9.78 16.55 9.63
CA GLU A 150 10.26 16.28 10.98
C GLU A 150 11.12 15.03 11.00
N LYS A 151 10.65 13.92 10.41
CA LYS A 151 11.38 12.66 10.37
C LYS A 151 12.74 12.81 9.68
N ILE A 152 12.83 13.60 8.60
CA ILE A 152 14.10 13.93 7.92
C ILE A 152 15.03 14.70 8.88
N LYS A 153 14.53 15.76 9.52
CA LYS A 153 15.32 16.57 10.47
C LYS A 153 15.85 15.74 11.63
N THR A 154 14.98 14.92 12.25
CA THR A 154 15.36 14.05 13.36
C THR A 154 16.39 13.01 12.94
N THR A 155 16.22 12.42 11.75
CA THR A 155 17.18 11.44 11.21
C THR A 155 18.55 12.06 10.94
N LEU A 156 18.61 13.30 10.44
CA LEU A 156 19.88 14.00 10.23
C LEU A 156 20.55 14.43 11.52
N LYS A 157 19.77 14.80 12.54
CA LYS A 157 20.28 15.19 13.86
C LYS A 157 20.79 14.03 14.73
N ASP A 158 20.52 12.78 14.34
CA ASP A 158 20.88 11.59 15.12
C ASP A 158 22.40 11.33 15.12
N SER A 159 23.11 11.88 16.11
CA SER A 159 24.57 11.81 16.23
C SER A 159 25.12 10.40 16.48
N ARG A 160 24.26 9.43 16.82
CA ARG A 160 24.67 8.03 17.03
C ARG A 160 25.17 7.35 15.76
N PHE A 161 24.84 7.90 14.59
CA PHE A 161 25.21 7.33 13.30
C PHE A 161 26.13 8.26 12.49
N PRO A 162 27.07 7.70 11.69
CA PRO A 162 27.86 8.48 10.74
C PRO A 162 26.99 9.33 9.81
N LEU A 163 27.51 10.48 9.38
CA LEU A 163 26.77 11.44 8.55
C LEU A 163 26.30 10.82 7.23
N GLU A 164 27.16 10.00 6.62
CA GLU A 164 26.92 9.29 5.38
C GLU A 164 25.78 8.26 5.53
N ALA A 165 25.72 7.56 6.66
CA ALA A 165 24.65 6.62 6.97
C ALA A 165 23.30 7.34 7.17
N ARG A 166 23.32 8.50 7.84
CA ARG A 166 22.13 9.36 7.99
C ARG A 166 21.61 9.86 6.64
N ILE A 167 22.51 10.35 5.77
CA ILE A 167 22.19 10.82 4.42
C ILE A 167 21.55 9.68 3.60
N LYS A 168 22.14 8.49 3.62
CA LYS A 168 21.59 7.30 2.91
C LYS A 168 20.20 6.92 3.42
N LYS A 169 19.98 7.00 4.74
CA LYS A 169 18.67 6.73 5.36
C LYS A 169 17.63 7.76 4.93
N VAL A 170 17.98 9.05 4.90
CA VAL A 170 17.12 10.12 4.38
C VAL A 170 16.78 9.88 2.91
N GLY A 171 17.76 9.52 2.08
CA GLY A 171 17.53 9.20 0.66
C GLY A 171 16.47 8.11 0.45
N SER A 172 16.55 7.04 1.26
CA SER A 172 15.57 5.94 1.23
C SER A 172 14.18 6.39 1.68
N MET A 173 14.11 7.22 2.72
CA MET A 173 12.84 7.80 3.22
C MET A 173 12.19 8.73 2.20
N VAL A 174 12.95 9.65 1.61
CA VAL A 174 12.45 10.60 0.61
C VAL A 174 11.98 9.86 -0.63
N ARG A 175 12.75 8.86 -1.10
CA ARG A 175 12.35 8.01 -2.23
C ARG A 175 11.03 7.30 -1.96
N GLY A 176 10.90 6.66 -0.80
CA GLY A 176 9.67 5.97 -0.41
C GLY A 176 8.46 6.92 -0.36
N TRP A 177 8.65 8.10 0.24
CA TRP A 177 7.60 9.12 0.33
C TRP A 177 7.19 9.64 -1.05
N ARG A 178 8.15 9.99 -1.92
CA ARG A 178 7.86 10.43 -3.30
C ARG A 178 7.19 9.34 -4.13
N ASN A 179 7.61 8.08 -3.98
CA ASN A 179 6.98 6.94 -4.66
C ASN A 179 5.54 6.73 -4.22
N TYR A 180 5.25 6.89 -2.92
CA TYR A 180 3.90 6.78 -2.39
C TYR A 180 2.99 7.86 -2.97
N HIS A 181 3.48 9.12 -3.04
CA HIS A 181 2.70 10.27 -3.50
C HIS A 181 2.85 10.57 -5.01
N LYS A 182 3.48 9.70 -5.80
CA LYS A 182 3.81 9.96 -7.22
C LYS A 182 2.60 10.18 -8.14
N HIS A 183 1.40 9.88 -7.65
CA HIS A 183 0.17 10.05 -8.41
C HIS A 183 -0.66 11.27 -7.97
N CYS A 184 -0.15 12.05 -7.02
CA CYS A 184 -0.74 13.28 -6.54
C CYS A 184 -0.05 14.49 -7.17
N ASP A 185 -0.70 15.65 -7.07
CA ASP A 185 -0.06 16.94 -7.29
C ASP A 185 0.91 17.22 -6.13
N MET A 186 2.20 17.35 -6.45
CA MET A 186 3.26 17.57 -5.47
C MET A 186 3.87 18.99 -5.55
N ASN A 187 3.29 19.88 -6.36
CA ASN A 187 3.84 21.22 -6.57
C ASN A 187 3.97 21.99 -5.25
N ASP A 188 2.92 21.97 -4.43
CA ASP A 188 2.88 22.68 -3.15
C ASP A 188 3.64 21.95 -2.01
N HIS A 189 3.94 20.66 -2.19
CA HIS A 189 4.60 19.79 -1.20
C HIS A 189 6.00 19.31 -1.66
N ASN A 190 6.73 20.15 -2.38
CA ASN A 190 7.97 19.82 -3.11
C ASN A 190 9.24 19.54 -2.26
N LEU A 191 9.13 19.54 -0.92
CA LEU A 191 10.24 19.32 0.05
C LEU A 191 11.43 20.29 -0.09
N TRP A 192 11.30 21.37 -0.87
CA TRP A 192 12.42 22.29 -1.14
C TRP A 192 12.98 22.90 0.15
N SER A 193 12.11 23.34 1.05
CA SER A 193 12.51 23.95 2.33
C SER A 193 13.35 23.03 3.21
N VAL A 194 12.98 21.74 3.29
CA VAL A 194 13.74 20.74 4.06
C VAL A 194 15.00 20.29 3.33
N ARG A 195 15.01 20.27 1.99
CA ARG A 195 16.23 20.04 1.20
C ARG A 195 17.26 21.13 1.47
N HIS A 196 16.85 22.39 1.42
CA HIS A 196 17.73 23.54 1.70
C HIS A 196 18.21 23.55 3.16
N TRP A 197 17.33 23.26 4.12
CA TRP A 197 17.74 23.08 5.53
C TRP A 197 18.78 21.95 5.69
N SER A 198 18.57 20.81 5.04
CA SER A 198 19.49 19.68 5.09
C SER A 198 20.85 20.03 4.50
N TRP A 199 20.86 20.80 3.41
CA TRP A 199 22.09 21.30 2.80
C TRP A 199 22.90 22.15 3.79
N LYS A 200 22.25 23.11 4.45
CA LYS A 200 22.89 23.95 5.48
C LYS A 200 23.41 23.11 6.64
N PHE A 201 22.63 22.15 7.12
CA PHE A 201 23.00 21.26 8.21
C PHE A 201 24.25 20.43 7.88
N ILE A 202 24.30 19.82 6.68
CA ILE A 202 25.45 19.02 6.24
C ILE A 202 26.69 19.90 6.08
N ARG A 203 26.55 21.11 5.53
CA ARG A 203 27.66 22.07 5.35
C ARG A 203 28.28 22.49 6.68
N GLN A 204 27.46 22.68 7.72
CA GLN A 204 27.91 23.03 9.08
C GLN A 204 28.72 21.92 9.76
N GLN A 205 28.64 20.66 9.29
CA GLN A 205 29.45 19.57 9.85
C GLN A 205 30.94 19.64 9.45
N GLY A 206 31.32 20.54 8.54
CA GLY A 206 32.70 20.75 8.12
C GLY A 206 33.34 19.63 7.29
N ARG A 207 32.64 18.50 7.07
CA ARG A 207 33.18 17.30 6.39
C ARG A 207 33.25 17.38 4.87
N PHE A 208 32.42 18.23 4.25
CA PHE A 208 32.27 18.30 2.80
C PHE A 208 32.46 19.72 2.30
N ASN A 209 33.15 19.89 1.17
CA ASN A 209 33.14 21.13 0.42
C ASN A 209 31.75 21.40 -0.22
N ARG A 210 31.56 22.57 -0.84
CA ARG A 210 30.27 22.95 -1.44
C ARG A 210 29.77 21.90 -2.45
N ARG A 211 30.63 21.53 -3.41
CA ARG A 211 30.30 20.56 -4.46
C ARG A 211 29.99 19.17 -3.91
N GLN A 212 30.75 18.71 -2.92
CA GLN A 212 30.50 17.44 -2.24
C GLN A 212 29.16 17.47 -1.48
N THR A 213 28.82 18.61 -0.86
CA THR A 213 27.53 18.77 -0.16
C THR A 213 26.36 18.69 -1.15
N ASP A 214 26.49 19.28 -2.34
CA ASP A 214 25.48 19.17 -3.40
C ASP A 214 25.26 17.71 -3.80
N GLN A 215 26.34 16.94 -4.02
CA GLN A 215 26.26 15.50 -4.32
C GLN A 215 25.58 14.69 -3.21
N GLN A 216 25.87 15.00 -1.94
CA GLN A 216 25.23 14.32 -0.81
C GLN A 216 23.74 14.67 -0.69
N ILE A 217 23.37 15.90 -1.01
CA ILE A 217 21.98 16.33 -0.99
C ILE A 217 21.18 15.69 -2.13
N ASP A 218 21.77 15.50 -3.30
CA ASP A 218 21.09 14.80 -4.39
C ASP A 218 20.86 13.32 -4.05
N LYS A 219 21.79 12.69 -3.29
CA LYS A 219 21.58 11.35 -2.72
C LYS A 219 20.47 11.33 -1.66
N ALA A 220 20.38 12.36 -0.82
CA ALA A 220 19.35 12.48 0.22
C ALA A 220 17.96 12.81 -0.35
N PHE A 221 17.87 13.51 -1.48
CA PHE A 221 16.61 13.98 -2.08
C PHE A 221 16.44 13.52 -3.53
N PRO A 222 16.46 12.20 -3.81
CA PRO A 222 16.40 11.67 -5.17
C PRO A 222 15.09 12.05 -5.87
N SER A 223 15.17 12.55 -7.10
CA SER A 223 13.99 12.88 -7.90
C SER A 223 13.18 11.62 -8.24
N VAL A 224 11.87 11.77 -8.27
CA VAL A 224 10.92 10.75 -8.70
C VAL A 224 9.90 11.47 -9.56
N SER A 225 9.69 10.98 -10.79
CA SER A 225 8.65 11.52 -11.67
C SER A 225 7.27 11.27 -11.07
N TRP A 226 6.42 12.28 -11.10
CA TRP A 226 5.05 12.19 -10.63
C TRP A 226 4.07 12.72 -11.68
N SER A 227 2.83 12.28 -11.60
CA SER A 227 1.78 12.67 -12.54
C SER A 227 0.41 12.54 -11.87
N VAL A 228 -0.34 13.63 -11.83
CA VAL A 228 -1.65 13.70 -11.17
C VAL A 228 -2.63 12.70 -11.80
N ASN A 229 -3.29 11.89 -10.97
CA ASN A 229 -4.37 10.98 -11.34
C ASN A 229 -4.01 9.98 -12.46
N LYS A 230 -2.71 9.72 -12.70
CA LYS A 230 -2.27 8.73 -13.68
C LYS A 230 -2.34 7.32 -13.08
N PHE A 231 -3.54 6.76 -13.05
CA PHE A 231 -3.79 5.40 -12.61
C PHE A 231 -4.39 4.55 -13.73
N VAL A 232 -4.12 3.25 -13.69
CA VAL A 232 -4.86 2.28 -14.49
C VAL A 232 -6.16 1.97 -13.74
N ASN A 233 -7.24 2.61 -14.17
CA ASN A 233 -8.57 2.47 -13.57
C ASN A 233 -9.01 1.00 -13.54
N VAL A 234 -9.64 0.62 -12.43
CA VAL A 234 -10.30 -0.69 -12.28
C VAL A 234 -11.78 -0.49 -12.56
N ILE A 235 -12.42 -1.44 -13.25
CA ILE A 235 -13.88 -1.45 -13.39
C ILE A 235 -14.47 -1.67 -11.99
N GLY A 236 -15.36 -0.79 -11.52
CA GLY A 236 -15.77 -0.76 -10.11
C GLY A 236 -16.34 -2.07 -9.54
N THR A 237 -16.87 -2.96 -10.39
CA THR A 237 -17.40 -4.27 -9.99
C THR A 237 -16.37 -5.40 -10.01
N LYS A 238 -15.15 -5.15 -10.51
CA LYS A 238 -14.11 -6.18 -10.62
C LYS A 238 -13.34 -6.28 -9.31
N SER A 239 -13.11 -7.52 -8.88
CA SER A 239 -12.29 -7.86 -7.72
C SER A 239 -11.19 -8.83 -8.14
N PRO A 240 -9.94 -8.74 -7.67
CA PRO A 240 -8.90 -9.75 -7.94
C PRO A 240 -9.32 -11.20 -7.66
N PHE A 241 -10.38 -11.37 -6.86
CA PHE A 241 -10.95 -12.65 -6.45
C PHE A 241 -12.28 -12.99 -7.15
N ASP A 242 -12.68 -12.24 -8.18
CA ASP A 242 -13.92 -12.48 -8.95
C ASP A 242 -13.80 -13.61 -9.99
N GLY A 243 -12.60 -14.20 -10.13
CA GLY A 243 -12.32 -15.25 -11.10
C GLY A 243 -12.07 -14.76 -12.53
N ASP A 244 -12.12 -13.44 -12.79
CA ASP A 244 -11.82 -12.86 -14.11
C ASP A 244 -10.30 -12.72 -14.32
N LEU A 245 -9.65 -13.88 -14.44
CA LEU A 245 -8.22 -13.97 -14.66
C LEU A 245 -7.78 -13.21 -15.92
N ALA A 246 -8.61 -13.15 -16.95
CA ALA A 246 -8.29 -12.44 -18.20
C ALA A 246 -8.17 -10.93 -17.96
N TYR A 247 -9.17 -10.31 -17.32
CA TYR A 247 -9.15 -8.89 -16.99
C TYR A 247 -7.95 -8.54 -16.10
N TRP A 248 -7.74 -9.33 -15.03
CA TRP A 248 -6.70 -9.06 -14.04
C TRP A 248 -5.29 -9.26 -14.58
N SER A 249 -5.08 -10.29 -15.41
CA SER A 249 -3.78 -10.57 -16.01
C SER A 249 -3.42 -9.55 -17.10
N GLN A 250 -4.39 -9.14 -17.92
CA GLN A 250 -4.22 -8.03 -18.87
C GLN A 250 -3.92 -6.72 -18.16
N ARG A 251 -4.64 -6.42 -17.08
CA ARG A 251 -4.41 -5.21 -16.29
C ARG A 251 -3.03 -5.19 -15.65
N ASN A 252 -2.57 -6.31 -15.10
CA ASN A 252 -1.23 -6.41 -14.50
C ASN A 252 -0.13 -6.02 -15.50
N SER A 253 -0.27 -6.37 -16.79
CA SER A 253 0.69 -5.96 -17.83
C SER A 253 0.82 -4.44 -17.99
N ASN A 254 -0.21 -3.66 -17.68
CA ASN A 254 -0.16 -2.20 -17.73
C ASN A 254 0.53 -1.56 -16.50
N LEU A 255 0.79 -2.35 -15.44
CA LEU A 255 1.52 -1.93 -14.24
C LEU A 255 3.03 -2.18 -14.35
N TYR A 256 3.44 -3.02 -15.29
CA TYR A 256 4.84 -3.41 -15.49
C TYR A 256 5.57 -2.50 -16.49
N ASP A 257 6.91 -2.50 -16.43
CA ASP A 257 7.75 -1.76 -17.36
C ASP A 257 7.59 -2.26 -18.81
N SER A 258 8.13 -1.50 -19.77
CA SER A 258 7.88 -1.78 -21.19
C SER A 258 8.36 -3.18 -21.64
N HIS A 259 9.40 -3.73 -21.00
CA HIS A 259 9.93 -5.05 -21.34
C HIS A 259 9.07 -6.17 -20.73
N THR A 260 8.73 -6.05 -19.45
CA THR A 260 7.92 -7.02 -18.72
C THR A 260 6.49 -7.04 -19.28
N ALA A 261 5.91 -5.88 -19.57
CA ALA A 261 4.61 -5.77 -20.22
C ALA A 261 4.57 -6.45 -21.61
N LYS A 262 5.63 -6.28 -22.41
CA LYS A 262 5.74 -6.93 -23.74
C LYS A 262 5.91 -8.44 -23.61
N ALA A 263 6.72 -8.92 -22.67
CA ALA A 263 6.91 -10.35 -22.41
C ALA A 263 5.59 -11.01 -21.96
N LEU A 264 4.87 -10.38 -21.03
CA LEU A 264 3.56 -10.85 -20.55
C LEU A 264 2.53 -10.93 -21.67
N LYS A 265 2.39 -9.86 -22.48
CA LYS A 265 1.46 -9.86 -23.62
C LYS A 265 1.78 -10.96 -24.63
N ARG A 266 3.06 -11.15 -24.95
CA ARG A 266 3.53 -12.20 -25.86
C ARG A 266 3.21 -13.60 -25.34
N GLN A 267 3.28 -13.82 -24.03
CA GLN A 267 3.01 -15.10 -23.38
C GLN A 267 1.53 -15.34 -23.06
N GLY A 268 0.62 -14.48 -23.52
CA GLY A 268 -0.80 -14.58 -23.14
C GLY A 268 -1.02 -14.49 -21.63
N HIS A 269 -0.14 -13.75 -20.95
CA HIS A 269 -0.09 -13.58 -19.50
C HIS A 269 0.06 -14.87 -18.68
N LYS A 270 0.76 -15.85 -19.24
CA LYS A 270 1.17 -17.09 -18.56
C LYS A 270 2.66 -17.10 -18.26
N CYS A 271 3.04 -17.74 -17.17
CA CYS A 271 4.43 -18.01 -16.82
C CYS A 271 5.06 -18.93 -17.88
N GLY A 272 6.26 -18.57 -18.36
CA GLY A 272 6.96 -19.37 -19.37
C GLY A 272 7.42 -20.76 -18.90
N GLU A 273 7.50 -20.98 -17.58
CA GLU A 273 7.92 -22.26 -17.00
C GLU A 273 6.71 -23.14 -16.64
N CYS A 274 5.88 -22.70 -15.70
CA CYS A 274 4.76 -23.52 -15.21
C CYS A 274 3.48 -23.41 -16.06
N SER A 275 3.45 -22.54 -17.08
CA SER A 275 2.28 -22.27 -17.94
C SER A 275 1.01 -21.78 -17.22
N LEU A 276 1.08 -21.52 -15.92
CA LEU A 276 -0.02 -20.94 -15.14
C LEU A 276 -0.12 -19.43 -15.43
N ALA A 277 -1.35 -18.91 -15.37
CA ALA A 277 -1.61 -17.48 -15.53
C ALA A 277 -1.08 -16.69 -14.33
N PHE A 278 -0.54 -15.49 -14.59
CA PHE A 278 -0.14 -14.58 -13.52
C PHE A 278 -1.36 -14.00 -12.81
N LEU A 279 -1.42 -14.20 -11.49
CA LEU A 279 -2.45 -13.69 -10.60
C LEU A 279 -2.09 -12.31 -10.05
N PRO A 280 -3.09 -11.52 -9.59
CA PRO A 280 -2.84 -10.30 -8.83
C PRO A 280 -2.04 -10.56 -7.55
N GLY A 281 -0.85 -9.98 -7.46
CA GLY A 281 0.06 -10.14 -6.33
C GLY A 281 1.30 -10.98 -6.65
N ASP A 282 1.28 -11.72 -7.76
CA ASP A 282 2.46 -12.47 -8.21
C ASP A 282 3.58 -11.53 -8.60
N GLN A 283 4.79 -11.84 -8.11
CA GLN A 283 5.99 -11.12 -8.52
C GLN A 283 6.49 -11.71 -9.84
N VAL A 284 6.42 -10.89 -10.90
CA VAL A 284 6.93 -11.24 -12.22
C VAL A 284 8.41 -10.90 -12.29
N GLU A 285 9.23 -11.89 -12.65
CA GLU A 285 10.65 -11.71 -12.94
C GLU A 285 10.93 -12.03 -14.42
N LEU A 286 11.83 -11.26 -15.03
CA LEU A 286 12.25 -11.47 -16.41
C LEU A 286 13.50 -12.34 -16.48
N HIS A 287 13.41 -13.43 -17.24
CA HIS A 287 14.50 -14.35 -17.53
C HIS A 287 15.02 -14.15 -18.97
N HIS A 288 16.34 -14.20 -19.16
CA HIS A 288 16.97 -14.14 -20.47
C HIS A 288 17.18 -15.57 -20.97
N ILE A 289 16.48 -15.98 -22.05
CA ILE A 289 16.52 -17.35 -22.60
C ILE A 289 17.96 -17.74 -22.99
N ASP A 290 18.70 -16.80 -23.58
CA ASP A 290 20.08 -17.02 -24.04
C ASP A 290 21.14 -16.97 -22.92
N GLY A 291 20.73 -16.72 -21.66
CA GLY A 291 21.65 -16.54 -20.53
C GLY A 291 22.50 -15.26 -20.60
N ASN A 292 22.30 -14.40 -21.62
CA ASN A 292 23.03 -13.16 -21.78
C ASN A 292 22.24 -11.98 -21.19
N HIS A 293 22.56 -11.66 -19.93
CA HIS A 293 21.93 -10.57 -19.16
C HIS A 293 22.14 -9.15 -19.71
N HIS A 294 22.90 -8.99 -20.80
CA HIS A 294 23.13 -7.69 -21.45
C HIS A 294 22.20 -7.45 -22.65
N ASN A 295 21.43 -8.46 -23.09
CA ASN A 295 20.61 -8.40 -24.30
C ASN A 295 19.10 -8.36 -24.00
N TRP A 296 18.55 -7.15 -23.92
CA TRP A 296 17.14 -6.87 -23.60
C TRP A 296 16.19 -6.95 -24.82
N LYS A 297 16.57 -7.68 -25.87
CA LYS A 297 15.68 -7.95 -27.02
C LYS A 297 14.40 -8.63 -26.53
N THR A 298 13.24 -8.14 -26.94
CA THR A 298 11.93 -8.65 -26.51
C THR A 298 11.73 -10.14 -26.80
N LYS A 299 12.37 -10.66 -27.86
CA LYS A 299 12.32 -12.09 -28.18
C LYS A 299 13.05 -12.98 -27.15
N ASN A 300 14.05 -12.42 -26.46
CA ASN A 300 14.94 -13.10 -25.53
C ASN A 300 14.44 -13.08 -24.07
N LEU A 301 13.36 -12.34 -23.77
CA LEU A 301 12.90 -12.13 -22.40
C LEU A 301 11.63 -12.93 -22.10
N VAL A 302 11.68 -13.81 -21.11
CA VAL A 302 10.53 -14.61 -20.65
C VAL A 302 10.09 -14.11 -19.28
N ALA A 303 8.79 -13.86 -19.13
CA ALA A 303 8.20 -13.53 -17.84
C ALA A 303 7.90 -14.82 -17.06
N LEU A 304 8.40 -14.90 -15.83
CA LEU A 304 8.25 -16.03 -14.92
C LEU A 304 7.70 -15.58 -13.57
N HIS A 305 7.02 -16.47 -12.84
CA HIS A 305 6.80 -16.24 -11.41
C HIS A 305 8.15 -16.20 -10.70
N ARG A 306 8.30 -15.35 -9.68
CA ARG A 306 9.50 -15.34 -8.83
C ARG A 306 9.87 -16.73 -8.32
N GLU A 307 8.87 -17.52 -7.91
CA GLU A 307 9.06 -18.89 -7.45
C GLU A 307 9.58 -19.81 -8.55
N CYS A 308 9.06 -19.66 -9.79
CA CYS A 308 9.53 -20.42 -10.96
C CYS A 308 10.95 -20.01 -11.36
N HIS A 309 11.28 -18.72 -11.26
CA HIS A 309 12.61 -18.21 -11.61
C HIS A 309 13.66 -18.61 -10.56
N GLN A 310 13.28 -18.65 -9.28
CA GLN A 310 14.13 -19.13 -8.19
C GLN A 310 14.23 -20.66 -8.13
N GLY A 311 13.29 -21.39 -8.75
CA GLY A 311 13.34 -22.83 -8.90
C GLY A 311 14.52 -23.27 -9.77
N GLN A 312 15.19 -24.35 -9.37
CA GLN A 312 16.46 -24.77 -9.99
C GLN A 312 16.37 -25.10 -11.50
N GLY A 313 15.18 -25.33 -12.09
CA GLY A 313 15.02 -25.72 -13.50
C GLY A 313 15.48 -24.66 -14.52
N VAL A 314 15.33 -23.38 -14.21
CA VAL A 314 15.57 -22.29 -15.17
C VAL A 314 17.06 -21.91 -15.26
N HIS A 315 17.83 -22.09 -14.18
CA HIS A 315 19.26 -21.80 -14.13
C HIS A 315 20.17 -23.04 -14.24
N SER A 316 19.61 -24.26 -14.18
CA SER A 316 20.36 -25.52 -14.33
C SER A 316 20.51 -25.96 -15.79
N SER A 317 19.54 -25.64 -16.65
CA SER A 317 19.56 -26.01 -18.08
C SER A 317 20.67 -25.32 -18.88
N THR A 318 21.13 -24.14 -18.45
CA THR A 318 22.23 -23.41 -19.11
C THR A 318 23.63 -23.93 -18.73
N LYS A 319 23.77 -24.73 -17.66
CA LYS A 319 25.08 -25.28 -17.26
C LYS A 319 25.49 -26.51 -18.09
N GLN A 320 24.55 -27.29 -18.63
CA GLN A 320 24.89 -28.51 -19.38
C GLN A 320 25.39 -28.27 -20.81
N GLN A 321 25.25 -27.06 -21.37
CA GLN A 321 25.77 -26.74 -22.71
C GLN A 321 27.21 -26.18 -22.72
N LYS A 322 27.84 -25.95 -21.55
CA LYS A 322 29.23 -25.47 -21.49
C LYS A 322 30.28 -26.56 -21.25
N ASP A 323 29.87 -27.81 -21.01
CA ASP A 323 30.78 -28.94 -20.76
C ASP A 323 30.89 -29.93 -21.96
N LYS A 324 30.47 -29.50 -23.15
CA LYS A 324 30.68 -30.23 -24.41
C LYS A 324 31.24 -29.31 -25.49
N SER A 325 32.49 -28.90 -25.32
CA SER A 325 33.33 -28.31 -26.35
C SER A 325 34.78 -28.59 -26.05
#